data_AF-A0A7C6AML3-F1
#
_entry.id   AF-A0A7C6AML3-F1
#
_cell.length_a   1.000
_cell.length_b   1.000
_cell.length_c   1.000
_cell.angle_alpha   90.00
_cell.angle_beta   90.00
_cell.angle_gamma   90.00
#
_symmetry.space_group_name_H-M   'P 1'
#
loop_
_entity.id
_entity.type
_entity.pdbx_description
1 polymer ?
#
loop_
_entity_poly.entity_id
_entity_poly.type
_entity_poly.pdbx_seq_one_letter_code
_entity_poly.pdbx_strand_id
1 'polypeptide(L)'
;MNKVFFLFLSLLIIACTSNEEKQKKEKQAIESNIARLEKIIASDTTGEINIAAAYEVIKNYASYSYKFPNDSSTPEYIFRMAHIFKALGKYREAVEAFHKIESKYPDYKKLDICVFMQGNIYETELHDLDKARDCYERFLQKFSSNPIAKDVKVLLENLGKSPEELLKSIQEKNKKISS
;
A
#
# COMPACT_ATOMS: atom_id res chain seq x y z
N MET A 1 -24.82 30.15 -41.69
CA MET A 1 -24.91 29.45 -40.39
C MET A 1 -23.61 28.78 -39.91
N ASN A 2 -22.49 28.83 -40.65
CA ASN A 2 -21.27 28.09 -40.28
C ASN A 2 -20.22 28.89 -39.49
N LYS A 3 -20.34 30.22 -39.37
CA LYS A 3 -19.36 31.06 -38.66
C LYS A 3 -19.58 31.12 -37.15
N VAL A 4 -20.83 31.01 -36.69
CA VAL A 4 -21.17 31.00 -35.25
C VAL A 4 -20.78 29.66 -34.62
N PHE A 5 -20.91 28.55 -35.36
CA PHE A 5 -20.48 27.22 -34.90
C PHE A 5 -18.95 27.13 -34.70
N PHE A 6 -18.16 27.80 -35.55
CA PHE A 6 -16.70 27.86 -35.43
C PHE A 6 -16.21 28.69 -34.22
N LEU A 7 -16.95 29.74 -33.85
CA LEU A 7 -16.63 30.61 -32.71
C LEU A 7 -16.91 29.94 -31.34
N PHE A 8 -17.93 29.09 -31.26
CA PHE A 8 -18.20 28.29 -30.06
C PHE A 8 -17.19 27.15 -29.88
N LEU A 9 -16.70 26.56 -30.98
CA LEU A 9 -15.70 25.49 -30.94
C LEU A 9 -14.32 25.99 -30.45
N SER A 10 -13.93 27.23 -30.78
CA SER A 10 -12.65 27.80 -30.34
C SER A 10 -12.61 28.16 -28.84
N LEU A 11 -13.75 28.55 -28.24
CA LEU A 11 -13.84 28.90 -26.81
C LEU A 11 -13.76 27.66 -25.91
N LEU A 12 -14.31 26.52 -26.34
CA LEU A 12 -14.22 25.25 -25.62
C LEU A 12 -12.78 24.70 -25.57
N ILE A 13 -11.99 24.87 -26.64
CA ILE A 13 -10.61 24.38 -26.72
C ILE A 13 -9.69 25.16 -25.76
N ILE A 14 -9.84 26.49 -25.65
CA ILE A 14 -9.01 27.33 -24.76
C ILE A 14 -9.30 27.04 -23.28
N ALA A 15 -10.56 26.80 -22.94
CA ALA A 15 -10.94 26.42 -21.58
C ALA A 15 -10.35 25.06 -21.18
N CYS A 16 -10.40 24.05 -22.07
CA CYS A 16 -9.82 22.73 -21.82
C CYS A 16 -8.29 22.78 -21.64
N THR A 17 -7.56 23.50 -22.50
CA THR A 17 -6.08 23.56 -22.42
C THR A 17 -5.59 24.25 -21.15
N SER A 18 -6.27 25.31 -20.71
CA SER A 18 -5.93 26.01 -19.46
C SER A 18 -6.10 25.14 -18.21
N ASN A 19 -7.12 24.28 -18.19
CA ASN A 19 -7.39 23.39 -17.06
C ASN A 19 -6.42 22.20 -17.02
N GLU A 20 -6.08 21.63 -18.17
CA GLU A 20 -5.06 20.57 -18.27
C GLU A 20 -3.67 21.06 -17.85
N GLU A 21 -3.27 22.27 -18.27
CA GLU A 21 -1.99 22.86 -17.88
C GLU A 21 -1.91 23.11 -16.38
N LYS A 22 -3.01 23.58 -15.77
CA LYS A 22 -3.12 23.77 -14.32
C LYS A 22 -2.97 22.45 -13.57
N GLN A 23 -3.68 21.40 -13.99
CA GLN A 23 -3.57 20.06 -13.38
C GLN A 23 -2.16 19.49 -13.51
N LYS A 24 -1.50 19.69 -14.66
CA LYS A 24 -0.11 19.26 -14.87
C LYS A 24 0.86 19.97 -13.93
N LYS A 25 0.75 21.29 -13.77
CA LYS A 25 1.60 22.07 -12.85
C LYS A 25 1.38 21.65 -11.40
N GLU A 26 0.13 21.44 -11.02
CA GLU A 26 -0.23 20.97 -9.67
C GLU A 26 0.33 19.57 -9.39
N LYS A 27 0.19 18.65 -10.34
CA LYS A 27 0.77 17.31 -10.28
C LYS A 27 2.29 17.38 -10.06
N GLN A 28 2.99 18.14 -10.89
CA GLN A 28 4.44 18.33 -10.79
C GLN A 28 4.87 18.93 -9.46
N ALA A 29 4.11 19.88 -8.91
CA ALA A 29 4.39 20.47 -7.60
C ALA A 29 4.29 19.44 -6.47
N ILE A 30 3.25 18.59 -6.49
CA ILE A 30 3.09 17.51 -5.51
C ILE A 30 4.21 16.48 -5.65
N GLU A 31 4.55 16.07 -6.87
CA GLU A 31 5.64 15.11 -7.12
C GLU A 31 7.00 15.66 -6.67
N SER A 32 7.28 16.95 -6.88
CA SER A 32 8.49 17.61 -6.40
C SER A 32 8.56 17.63 -4.87
N ASN A 33 7.45 17.93 -4.20
CA ASN A 33 7.37 17.87 -2.74
C ASN A 33 7.60 16.45 -2.20
N ILE A 34 6.98 15.45 -2.83
CA ILE A 34 7.19 14.03 -2.49
C ILE A 34 8.68 13.69 -2.59
N ALA A 35 9.32 13.96 -3.73
CA ALA A 35 10.72 13.63 -3.94
C ALA A 35 11.65 14.30 -2.91
N ARG A 36 11.38 15.56 -2.57
CA ARG A 36 12.14 16.30 -1.55
C ARG A 36 11.98 15.67 -0.16
N LEU A 37 10.75 15.32 0.23
CA LEU A 37 10.46 14.75 1.54
C LEU A 37 10.96 13.32 1.67
N GLU A 38 10.83 12.49 0.62
CA GLU A 38 11.42 11.15 0.56
C GLU A 38 12.94 11.22 0.74
N LYS A 39 13.62 12.20 0.13
CA LYS A 39 15.06 12.41 0.34
C LYS A 39 15.40 12.73 1.79
N ILE A 40 14.60 13.55 2.47
CA ILE A 40 14.79 13.87 3.90
C ILE A 40 14.65 12.62 4.74
N ILE A 41 13.59 11.83 4.51
CA ILE A 41 13.33 10.57 5.22
C ILE A 41 14.46 9.57 4.99
N ALA A 42 14.97 9.45 3.75
CA ALA A 42 16.04 8.53 3.41
C ALA A 42 17.42 8.95 3.93
N SER A 43 17.64 10.24 4.17
CA SER A 43 18.91 10.77 4.69
C SER A 43 19.06 10.65 6.21
N ASP A 44 18.04 10.18 6.91
CA ASP A 44 18.08 10.03 8.36
C ASP A 44 18.97 8.85 8.75
N THR A 45 20.13 9.14 9.33
CA THR A 45 21.11 8.14 9.77
C THR A 45 20.88 7.67 11.21
N THR A 46 19.88 8.22 11.90
CA THR A 46 19.60 7.90 13.31
C THR A 46 18.91 6.55 13.48
N GLY A 47 18.36 5.98 12.40
CA GLY A 47 17.51 4.79 12.43
C GLY A 47 16.05 5.09 12.78
N GLU A 48 15.73 6.33 13.16
CA GLU A 48 14.37 6.81 13.37
C GLU A 48 13.87 7.55 12.14
N ILE A 49 12.56 7.49 11.90
CA ILE A 49 11.95 8.25 10.82
C ILE A 49 11.73 9.70 11.25
N ASN A 50 12.14 10.66 10.40
CA ASN A 50 11.81 12.06 10.61
C ASN A 50 10.28 12.27 10.60
N ILE A 51 9.70 12.44 11.79
CA ILE A 51 8.23 12.48 12.01
C ILE A 51 7.57 13.62 11.23
N ALA A 52 8.19 14.81 11.22
CA ALA A 52 7.65 15.96 10.51
C ALA A 52 7.61 15.72 9.00
N ALA A 53 8.70 15.22 8.42
CA ALA A 53 8.76 14.88 7.01
C ALA A 53 7.80 13.72 6.66
N ALA A 54 7.66 12.73 7.55
CA ALA A 54 6.74 11.61 7.39
C ALA A 54 5.28 12.06 7.27
N TYR A 55 4.81 12.92 8.18
CA TYR A 55 3.45 13.46 8.09
C TYR A 55 3.24 14.33 6.86
N GLU A 56 4.25 15.12 6.47
CA GLU A 56 4.14 15.97 5.30
C GLU A 56 4.12 15.16 3.99
N VAL A 57 4.90 14.07 3.90
CA VAL A 57 4.87 13.21 2.71
C VAL A 57 3.56 12.43 2.63
N ILE A 58 3.00 11.97 3.76
CA ILE A 58 1.67 11.36 3.82
C ILE A 58 0.60 12.31 3.24
N LYS A 59 0.61 13.59 3.63
CA LYS A 59 -0.34 14.58 3.06
C LYS A 59 -0.19 14.70 1.54
N ASN A 60 1.05 14.70 1.03
CA ASN A 60 1.30 14.81 -0.40
C ASN A 60 0.86 13.53 -1.15
N TYR A 61 1.12 12.33 -0.61
CA TYR A 61 0.61 11.08 -1.17
C TYR A 61 -0.93 11.05 -1.18
N ALA A 62 -1.58 11.46 -0.09
CA ALA A 62 -3.03 11.54 0.00
C ALA A 62 -3.62 12.53 -1.02
N SER A 63 -3.01 13.72 -1.13
CA SER A 63 -3.39 14.74 -2.12
C SER A 63 -3.25 14.22 -3.55
N TYR A 64 -2.12 13.58 -3.89
CA TYR A 64 -1.91 12.98 -5.20
C TYR A 64 -2.95 11.91 -5.50
N SER A 65 -3.16 10.99 -4.55
CA SER A 65 -4.08 9.85 -4.72
C SER A 65 -5.54 10.29 -4.87
N TYR A 66 -5.90 11.42 -4.25
CA TYR A 66 -7.23 12.01 -4.38
C TYR A 66 -7.42 12.72 -5.73
N LYS A 67 -6.41 13.47 -6.18
CA LYS A 67 -6.49 14.29 -7.40
C LYS A 67 -6.25 13.48 -8.68
N PHE A 68 -5.43 12.44 -8.62
CA PHE A 68 -5.01 11.67 -9.79
C PHE A 68 -5.29 10.17 -9.60
N PRO A 69 -6.53 9.76 -9.26
CA PRO A 69 -6.82 8.37 -8.88
C PRO A 69 -6.54 7.35 -9.99
N ASN A 70 -6.55 7.76 -11.26
CA ASN A 70 -6.30 6.90 -12.42
C ASN A 70 -4.85 6.94 -12.92
N ASP A 71 -3.97 7.71 -12.27
CA ASP A 71 -2.56 7.73 -12.64
C ASP A 71 -1.87 6.41 -12.25
N SER A 72 -1.01 5.90 -13.12
CA SER A 72 -0.24 4.67 -12.87
C SER A 72 0.62 4.73 -11.60
N SER A 73 0.96 5.94 -11.14
CA SER A 73 1.80 6.18 -9.96
C SER A 73 0.99 6.17 -8.66
N THR A 74 -0.33 6.34 -8.73
CA THR A 74 -1.19 6.43 -7.55
C THR A 74 -1.13 5.20 -6.63
N PRO A 75 -1.27 3.95 -7.11
CA PRO A 75 -1.14 2.80 -6.21
C PRO A 75 0.25 2.70 -5.57
N GLU A 76 1.31 3.17 -6.25
CA GLU A 76 2.66 3.24 -5.67
C GLU A 76 2.74 4.26 -4.53
N TYR A 77 2.09 5.42 -4.64
CA TYR A 77 2.05 6.39 -3.55
C TYR A 77 1.19 5.93 -2.36
N ILE A 78 0.08 5.25 -2.61
CA ILE A 78 -0.71 4.63 -1.53
C ILE A 78 0.12 3.54 -0.83
N PHE A 79 0.87 2.75 -1.60
CA PHE A 79 1.74 1.70 -1.07
C PHE A 79 2.82 2.29 -0.15
N ARG A 80 3.53 3.32 -0.61
CA ARG A 80 4.54 4.03 0.20
C ARG A 80 3.92 4.67 1.44
N MET A 81 2.74 5.29 1.32
CA MET A 81 2.00 5.85 2.45
C MET A 81 1.70 4.78 3.51
N ALA A 82 1.28 3.58 3.12
CA ALA A 82 1.05 2.46 4.03
C ALA A 82 2.31 2.06 4.81
N HIS A 83 3.46 2.03 4.15
CA HIS A 83 4.74 1.75 4.81
C HIS A 83 5.15 2.84 5.80
N ILE A 84 4.93 4.11 5.47
CA ILE A 84 5.19 5.22 6.42
C ILE A 84 4.23 5.13 7.61
N PHE A 85 2.95 4.81 7.40
CA PHE A 85 2.02 4.57 8.51
C PHE A 85 2.50 3.44 9.41
N LYS A 86 2.94 2.30 8.85
CA LYS A 86 3.52 1.21 9.63
C LYS A 86 4.75 1.67 10.43
N ALA A 87 5.66 2.43 9.82
CA ALA A 87 6.84 2.95 10.49
C ALA A 87 6.52 3.91 11.65
N LEU A 88 5.37 4.59 11.58
CA LEU A 88 4.84 5.47 12.62
C LEU A 88 3.99 4.74 13.67
N GLY A 89 3.87 3.41 13.62
CA GLY A 89 2.98 2.64 14.50
C GLY A 89 1.48 2.80 14.21
N LYS A 90 1.13 3.43 13.07
CA LYS A 90 -0.23 3.69 12.61
C LYS A 90 -0.77 2.49 11.83
N TYR A 91 -0.90 1.37 12.53
CA TYR A 91 -1.15 0.07 11.90
C TYR A 91 -2.52 -0.04 11.23
N ARG A 92 -3.56 0.58 11.79
CA ARG A 92 -4.89 0.60 11.17
C ARG A 92 -4.88 1.39 9.87
N GLU A 93 -4.26 2.57 9.88
CA GLU A 93 -4.13 3.39 8.68
C GLU A 93 -3.26 2.72 7.60
N ALA A 94 -2.22 1.97 8.00
CA ALA A 94 -1.41 1.18 7.07
C ALA A 94 -2.25 0.10 6.38
N VAL A 95 -3.04 -0.66 7.14
CA VAL A 95 -3.93 -1.69 6.61
C VAL A 95 -5.00 -1.09 5.68
N GLU A 96 -5.61 0.03 6.06
CA GLU A 96 -6.58 0.75 5.22
C GLU A 96 -5.97 1.18 3.88
N ALA A 97 -4.73 1.69 3.90
CA ALA A 97 -4.02 2.05 2.68
C ALA A 97 -3.74 0.83 1.79
N PHE A 98 -3.27 -0.29 2.34
CA PHE A 98 -3.11 -1.53 1.57
C PHE A 98 -4.45 -2.05 1.03
N HIS A 99 -5.52 -1.98 1.81
CA HIS A 99 -6.86 -2.40 1.38
C HIS A 99 -7.43 -1.51 0.27
N LYS A 100 -7.13 -0.21 0.30
CA LYS A 100 -7.47 0.69 -0.81
C LYS A 100 -6.79 0.25 -2.11
N ILE A 101 -5.55 -0.22 -2.05
CA ILE A 101 -4.85 -0.77 -3.24
C ILE A 101 -5.58 -2.02 -3.75
N GLU A 102 -5.86 -2.96 -2.85
CA GLU A 102 -6.57 -4.20 -3.18
C GLU A 102 -7.93 -3.98 -3.83
N SER A 103 -8.70 -3.01 -3.34
CA SER A 103 -10.04 -2.72 -3.83
C SER A 103 -10.09 -1.85 -5.09
N LYS A 104 -9.13 -0.95 -5.29
CA LYS A 104 -9.17 0.04 -6.39
C LYS A 104 -8.14 -0.19 -7.50
N TYR A 105 -7.08 -0.96 -7.23
CA TYR A 105 -5.96 -1.15 -8.14
C TYR A 105 -5.60 -2.64 -8.26
N PRO A 106 -6.53 -3.48 -8.79
CA PRO A 106 -6.37 -4.93 -8.83
C PRO A 106 -5.17 -5.40 -9.68
N ASP A 107 -4.69 -4.56 -10.60
CA ASP A 107 -3.56 -4.83 -11.49
C ASP A 107 -2.22 -4.28 -10.96
N TYR A 108 -2.20 -3.74 -9.74
CA TYR A 108 -0.97 -3.21 -9.17
C TYR A 108 0.06 -4.33 -8.95
N LYS A 109 1.27 -4.12 -9.48
CA LYS A 109 2.35 -5.12 -9.51
C LYS A 109 2.82 -5.65 -8.16
N LYS A 110 2.48 -4.99 -7.04
CA LYS A 110 2.83 -5.41 -5.67
C LYS A 110 1.60 -5.76 -4.83
N LEU A 111 0.51 -6.16 -5.49
CA LEU A 111 -0.76 -6.40 -4.80
C LEU A 111 -0.68 -7.61 -3.85
N ASP A 112 0.09 -8.62 -4.22
CA ASP A 112 0.48 -9.74 -3.36
C ASP A 112 1.11 -9.25 -2.04
N ILE A 113 2.07 -8.33 -2.13
CA ILE A 113 2.72 -7.72 -0.96
C ILE A 113 1.69 -6.96 -0.12
N CYS A 114 0.76 -6.23 -0.73
CA CYS A 114 -0.28 -5.50 0.01
C CYS A 114 -1.15 -6.44 0.85
N VAL A 115 -1.63 -7.54 0.27
CA VAL A 115 -2.48 -8.53 0.97
C VAL A 115 -1.71 -9.24 2.07
N PHE A 116 -0.46 -9.63 1.79
CA PHE A 116 0.43 -10.21 2.80
C PHE A 116 0.67 -9.25 3.97
N MET A 117 0.99 -7.99 3.69
CA MET A 117 1.27 -6.98 4.71
C MET A 117 0.05 -6.69 5.59
N GLN A 118 -1.17 -6.71 5.05
CA GLN A 118 -2.38 -6.62 5.88
C GLN A 118 -2.44 -7.76 6.89
N GLY A 119 -2.27 -9.01 6.43
CA GLY A 119 -2.32 -10.20 7.29
C GLY A 119 -1.26 -10.15 8.38
N ASN A 120 -0.03 -9.81 7.99
CA ASN A 120 1.09 -9.68 8.92
C ASN A 120 0.83 -8.59 9.98
N ILE A 121 0.35 -7.41 9.58
CA ILE A 121 0.02 -6.34 10.55
C ILE A 121 -1.12 -6.76 11.48
N TYR A 122 -2.15 -7.43 10.95
CA TYR A 122 -3.24 -7.94 11.78
C TYR A 122 -2.76 -8.96 12.81
N GLU A 123 -1.85 -9.86 12.41
CA GLU A 123 -1.28 -10.87 13.30
C GLU A 123 -0.36 -10.26 14.37
N THR A 124 0.63 -9.48 13.94
CA THR A 124 1.76 -9.10 14.82
C THR A 124 1.51 -7.83 15.61
N GLU A 125 0.81 -6.85 15.03
CA GLU A 125 0.68 -5.52 15.63
C GLU A 125 -0.71 -5.26 16.22
N LEU A 126 -1.75 -5.78 15.56
CA LEU A 126 -3.15 -5.57 15.98
C LEU A 126 -3.72 -6.77 16.76
N HIS A 127 -3.05 -7.92 16.72
CA HIS A 127 -3.47 -9.18 17.34
C HIS A 127 -4.91 -9.61 16.98
N ASP A 128 -5.36 -9.24 15.76
CA ASP A 128 -6.66 -9.58 15.20
C ASP A 128 -6.49 -10.82 14.31
N LEU A 129 -6.45 -11.99 14.95
CA LEU A 129 -6.12 -13.26 14.29
C LEU A 129 -7.16 -13.66 13.25
N ASP A 130 -8.43 -13.28 13.42
CA ASP A 130 -9.48 -13.57 12.44
C ASP A 130 -9.21 -12.81 11.13
N LYS A 131 -8.87 -11.52 11.21
CA LYS A 131 -8.52 -10.76 10.00
C LYS A 131 -7.18 -11.17 9.41
N ALA A 132 -6.22 -11.57 10.23
CA ALA A 132 -4.98 -12.13 9.74
C ALA A 132 -5.22 -13.39 8.91
N ARG A 133 -6.07 -14.30 9.43
CA ARG A 133 -6.54 -15.51 8.72
C ARG A 133 -7.16 -15.16 7.38
N ASP A 134 -8.12 -14.23 7.37
CA ASP A 134 -8.81 -13.81 6.14
C ASP A 134 -7.82 -13.29 5.09
N CYS A 135 -6.83 -12.49 5.50
CA CYS A 135 -5.80 -11.98 4.59
C CYS A 135 -4.93 -13.11 4.01
N TYR A 136 -4.48 -14.05 4.83
CA TYR A 136 -3.65 -15.17 4.37
C TYR A 136 -4.42 -16.14 3.47
N GLU A 137 -5.68 -16.43 3.78
CA GLU A 137 -6.54 -17.24 2.93
C GLU A 137 -6.77 -16.56 1.57
N ARG A 138 -7.06 -15.25 1.55
CA ARG A 138 -7.14 -14.47 0.30
C ARG A 138 -5.83 -14.49 -0.47
N PHE A 139 -4.69 -14.38 0.21
CA PHE A 139 -3.37 -14.47 -0.43
C PHE A 139 -3.20 -15.82 -1.13
N LEU A 140 -3.47 -16.93 -0.43
CA LEU A 140 -3.33 -18.28 -0.98
C LEU A 140 -4.31 -18.56 -2.12
N GLN A 141 -5.50 -17.94 -2.08
CA GLN A 141 -6.48 -18.05 -3.16
C GLN A 141 -6.03 -17.29 -4.42
N LYS A 142 -5.55 -16.05 -4.27
CA LYS A 142 -5.25 -15.15 -5.39
C LYS A 142 -3.83 -15.29 -5.94
N PHE A 143 -2.88 -15.65 -5.07
CA PHE A 143 -1.44 -15.67 -5.36
C PHE A 143 -0.84 -17.06 -5.07
N SER A 144 -1.56 -18.12 -5.41
CA SER A 144 -1.16 -19.52 -5.15
C SER A 144 0.18 -19.93 -5.79
N SER A 145 0.58 -19.28 -6.89
CA SER A 145 1.86 -19.49 -7.58
C SER A 145 3.00 -18.58 -7.09
N ASN A 146 2.73 -17.70 -6.12
CA ASN A 146 3.72 -16.78 -5.59
C ASN A 146 4.84 -17.54 -4.84
N PRO A 147 6.12 -17.13 -4.98
CA PRO A 147 7.23 -17.79 -4.28
C PRO A 147 7.03 -17.97 -2.77
N ILE A 148 6.32 -17.05 -2.10
CA ILE A 148 6.09 -17.11 -0.65
C ILE A 148 4.77 -17.82 -0.27
N ALA A 149 4.00 -18.36 -1.21
CA ALA A 149 2.71 -18.98 -0.91
C ALA A 149 2.84 -20.17 0.08
N LYS A 150 3.94 -20.93 -0.02
CA LYS A 150 4.24 -21.99 0.96
C LYS A 150 4.46 -21.42 2.36
N ASP A 151 5.16 -20.30 2.47
CA ASP A 151 5.45 -19.65 3.76
C ASP A 151 4.17 -19.07 4.37
N VAL A 152 3.31 -18.44 3.56
CA VAL A 152 1.99 -17.95 3.99
C VAL A 152 1.10 -19.09 4.48
N LYS A 153 1.14 -20.26 3.84
CA LYS A 153 0.43 -21.44 4.33
C LYS A 153 0.95 -21.89 5.70
N VAL A 154 2.26 -21.88 5.90
CA VAL A 154 2.87 -22.20 7.20
C VAL A 154 2.46 -21.19 8.26
N LEU A 155 2.44 -19.88 7.94
CA LEU A 155 1.94 -18.85 8.86
C LEU A 155 0.48 -19.10 9.24
N LEU A 156 -0.39 -19.40 8.26
CA LEU A 156 -1.81 -19.67 8.49
C LEU A 156 -2.06 -20.91 9.37
N GLU A 157 -1.31 -21.99 9.17
CA GLU A 157 -1.39 -23.22 10.00
C GLU A 157 -0.91 -23.00 11.44
N ASN A 158 -0.15 -21.94 11.66
CA ASN A 158 0.52 -21.61 12.90
C ASN A 158 0.10 -20.25 13.47
N LEU A 159 -1.01 -19.72 12.96
CA LEU A 159 -1.47 -18.38 13.26
C LEU A 159 -1.64 -18.17 14.77
N GLY A 160 -0.99 -17.12 15.28
CA GLY A 160 -1.03 -16.76 16.69
C GLY A 160 -0.24 -17.67 17.63
N LYS A 161 0.48 -18.67 17.12
CA LYS A 161 1.37 -19.50 17.94
C LYS A 161 2.68 -18.79 18.21
N SER A 162 3.17 -18.89 19.44
CA SER A 162 4.52 -18.44 19.78
C SER A 162 5.60 -19.36 19.17
N PRO A 163 6.85 -18.89 19.01
CA PRO A 163 7.97 -19.73 18.60
C PRO A 163 8.14 -20.98 19.48
N GLU A 164 7.90 -20.85 20.78
CA GLU A 164 7.98 -21.96 21.74
C GLU A 164 6.88 -22.99 21.50
N GLU A 165 5.65 -22.55 21.26
CA GLU A 165 4.52 -23.43 20.93
C GLU A 165 4.76 -24.18 19.61
N LEU A 166 5.38 -23.49 18.64
CA LEU A 166 5.78 -24.09 17.37
C LEU A 166 6.83 -25.19 17.57
N LEU A 167 7.90 -24.89 18.29
CA LEU A 167 8.97 -25.84 18.59
C LEU A 167 8.42 -27.08 19.30
N LYS A 168 7.55 -26.89 20.30
CA LYS A 168 6.89 -27.98 21.00
C LYS A 168 6.05 -28.85 20.04
N SER A 169 5.25 -28.23 19.18
CA SER A 169 4.39 -28.96 18.23
C SER A 169 5.20 -29.78 17.21
N ILE A 170 6.38 -29.30 16.82
CA ILE A 170 7.31 -30.00 15.92
C ILE A 170 7.95 -31.18 16.64
N GLN A 171 8.41 -30.99 17.87
CA GLN A 171 9.01 -32.05 18.68
C GLN A 171 8.02 -33.20 18.94
N GLU A 172 6.77 -32.88 19.26
CA GLU A 172 5.70 -33.88 19.48
C GLU A 172 5.36 -34.65 18.20
N LYS A 173 5.29 -33.99 17.04
CA LYS A 173 5.07 -34.65 15.75
C LYS A 173 6.22 -35.62 15.41
N ASN A 174 7.47 -35.20 15.60
CA ASN A 174 8.63 -36.04 15.32
C ASN A 174 8.70 -37.28 16.22
N LYS A 175 8.32 -37.14 17.51
CA LYS A 175 8.24 -38.28 18.44
C LYS A 175 7.19 -39.31 18.05
N LYS A 176 6.03 -38.88 17.51
CA LYS A 176 4.96 -39.78 17.02
C LYS A 176 5.31 -40.52 15.73
N ILE A 177 6.17 -39.94 14.89
CA ILE A 177 6.61 -40.58 13.63
C ILE A 177 7.70 -41.63 13.89
N SER A 178 8.44 -41.49 15.00
CA SER A 178 9.54 -42.38 15.39
C SER A 178 9.13 -43.49 16.38
N SER A 179 7.84 -43.58 16.71
CA SER A 179 7.21 -44.60 17.56
C SER A 179 6.26 -45.47 16.76
#